data_AF-A0A7R9KM54-F1
#
_entry.id   AF-A0A7R9KM54-F1
#
_cell.length_a   1.000
_cell.length_b   1.000
_cell.length_c   1.000
_cell.angle_alpha   90.00
_cell.angle_beta   90.00
_cell.angle_gamma   90.00
#
_symmetry.space_group_name_H-M   'P 1'
#
loop_
_entity.id
_entity.type
_entity.pdbx_description
1 polymer ?
#
loop_
_entity_poly.entity_id
_entity_poly.type
_entity_poly.pdbx_seq_one_letter_code
_entity_poly.pdbx_strand_id
1 'polypeptide(L)'
;MYVGNMFIADDNGITKNSLKTNNSVLLAFYEAVHLNRNFITLLTTSSTEVYSIPNESTETSNEINKDTLESMQSPPSNLLVAFLEFSSIVMLYTKDEAILQTSRLCFIILTCITEDQCANAIMHDMNMPFTVQLHRMQMRHRKVCPQSKLSRPLSYTVMDLMVEFILTHTRKNLLLDLYLLCIGVIHRLLCYQKKCKIRVDYAWKELWTALIVLMKFILTNESELLKRCNIFTLALNVVNIFNLFITFGDTFLPSPQSYDELYYEIIRMHSVFEQLYSMTLRYASNDKAEHKESAAKLSSSLVNIKAIINHFNAKIESYSSLHQISSLTEEQVLEIVRNNYDTLTLKLQDNLDQFDRYDPEKQYESKFFTELLRFVINDYRKSSDITLSAEEQHHLMQDLQMHSSLCNDIHVDNGQQPHGVLNEGSLTRSLHLL
;
A
#
# COMPACT_ATOMS: atom_id res chain seq x y z
N MET A 1 17.75 6.02 -20.61
CA MET A 1 16.89 7.04 -19.97
C MET A 1 16.66 6.58 -18.54
N TYR A 2 17.12 7.35 -17.56
CA TYR A 2 17.18 6.96 -16.15
C TYR A 2 15.76 6.81 -15.57
N VAL A 3 15.30 5.58 -15.33
CA VAL A 3 13.98 5.34 -14.69
C VAL A 3 13.96 5.82 -13.24
N GLY A 4 15.13 5.90 -12.59
CA GLY A 4 15.28 6.49 -11.25
C GLY A 4 14.81 7.95 -11.15
N ASN A 5 14.74 8.69 -12.26
CA ASN A 5 14.33 10.10 -12.31
C ASN A 5 12.95 10.29 -12.99
N MET A 6 12.22 9.20 -13.32
CA MET A 6 10.92 9.32 -14.01
C MET A 6 9.88 10.09 -13.19
N PHE A 7 9.94 9.97 -11.85
CA PHE A 7 8.98 10.59 -10.94
C PHE A 7 9.53 11.83 -10.19
N ILE A 8 10.84 12.09 -10.28
CA ILE A 8 11.54 13.18 -9.58
C ILE A 8 12.18 14.08 -10.64
N ALA A 9 11.87 15.37 -10.66
CA ALA A 9 12.50 16.29 -11.60
C ALA A 9 14.01 16.43 -11.31
N ASP A 10 14.84 16.46 -12.37
CA ASP A 10 16.29 16.64 -12.28
C ASP A 10 16.62 18.01 -11.66
N ASP A 11 16.90 18.04 -10.36
CA ASP A 11 17.58 19.17 -9.72
C ASP A 11 18.74 18.64 -8.88
N ASN A 12 19.95 19.06 -9.23
CA ASN A 12 21.21 18.57 -8.69
C ASN A 12 21.33 18.95 -7.21
N GLY A 13 20.85 18.07 -6.33
CA GLY A 13 21.09 18.13 -4.90
C GLY A 13 19.80 17.96 -4.10
N ILE A 14 19.58 16.74 -3.60
CA ILE A 14 18.54 16.44 -2.59
C ILE A 14 18.91 17.18 -1.29
N THR A 15 18.67 18.48 -1.27
CA THR A 15 18.60 19.28 -0.05
C THR A 15 17.14 19.41 0.33
N LYS A 16 16.88 19.38 1.64
CA LYS A 16 15.58 19.26 2.34
C LYS A 16 14.40 20.13 1.87
N ASN A 17 14.54 21.00 0.86
CA ASN A 17 13.60 22.09 0.59
C ASN A 17 12.92 22.11 -0.78
N SER A 18 13.08 21.11 -1.67
CA SER A 18 12.22 21.03 -2.86
C SER A 18 12.22 19.63 -3.48
N LEU A 19 11.45 18.68 -2.91
CA LEU A 19 11.11 17.48 -3.66
C LEU A 19 10.10 17.89 -4.75
N LYS A 20 10.56 18.12 -5.97
CA LYS A 20 9.69 18.44 -7.10
C LYS A 20 9.20 17.14 -7.74
N THR A 21 7.95 16.76 -7.45
CA THR A 21 7.32 15.56 -7.99
C THR A 21 6.70 15.82 -9.36
N ASN A 22 6.85 14.88 -10.30
CA ASN A 22 6.21 15.00 -11.60
C ASN A 22 4.81 14.37 -11.60
N ASN A 23 3.83 15.13 -11.11
CA ASN A 23 2.44 14.67 -11.03
C ASN A 23 1.80 14.38 -12.39
N SER A 24 2.32 14.94 -13.49
CA SER A 24 1.83 14.64 -14.84
C SER A 24 2.17 13.21 -15.26
N VAL A 25 3.41 12.79 -15.03
CA VAL A 25 3.88 11.41 -15.28
C VAL A 25 3.17 10.42 -14.37
N LEU A 26 2.99 10.78 -13.09
CA LEU A 26 2.28 9.92 -12.14
C LEU A 26 0.79 9.76 -12.50
N LEU A 27 0.15 10.80 -13.03
CA LEU A 27 -1.23 10.73 -13.50
C LEU A 27 -1.37 9.88 -14.77
N ALA A 28 -0.44 10.01 -15.72
CA ALA A 28 -0.39 9.14 -16.89
C ALA A 28 -0.13 7.68 -16.50
N PHE A 29 0.72 7.46 -15.49
CA PHE A 29 0.98 6.14 -14.94
C PHE A 29 -0.27 5.53 -14.30
N TYR A 30 -1.03 6.34 -13.52
CA TYR A 30 -2.33 5.93 -13.00
C TYR A 30 -3.30 5.51 -14.11
N GLU A 31 -3.43 6.31 -15.16
CA GLU A 31 -4.33 6.03 -16.27
C GLU A 31 -3.94 4.73 -16.99
N ALA A 32 -2.65 4.51 -17.23
CA ALA A 32 -2.13 3.28 -17.83
C ALA A 32 -2.43 2.04 -16.97
N VAL A 33 -2.21 2.12 -15.65
CA VAL A 33 -2.49 1.03 -14.70
C VAL A 33 -3.98 0.75 -14.57
N HIS A 34 -4.81 1.79 -14.52
CA HIS A 34 -6.24 1.67 -14.28
C HIS A 34 -7.01 1.19 -15.52
N LEU A 35 -6.69 1.71 -16.72
CA LEU A 35 -7.44 1.44 -17.94
C LEU A 35 -6.89 0.25 -18.74
N ASN A 36 -5.59 -0.05 -18.64
CA ASN A 36 -4.95 -1.06 -19.48
C ASN A 36 -4.44 -2.27 -18.69
N ARG A 37 -5.22 -3.35 -18.70
CA ARG A 37 -4.83 -4.62 -18.06
C ARG A 37 -3.56 -5.24 -18.64
N ASN A 38 -3.26 -5.01 -19.93
CA ASN A 38 -2.05 -5.54 -20.56
C ASN A 38 -0.80 -4.77 -20.14
N PHE A 39 -0.95 -3.51 -19.70
CA PHE A 39 0.16 -2.70 -19.21
C PHE A 39 0.76 -3.25 -17.92
N ILE A 40 -0.02 -3.95 -17.10
CA ILE A 40 0.44 -4.58 -15.86
C ILE A 40 1.56 -5.59 -16.10
N THR A 41 1.48 -6.36 -17.17
CA THR A 41 2.56 -7.30 -17.55
C THR A 41 3.82 -6.54 -17.93
N LEU A 42 3.69 -5.37 -18.56
CA LEU A 42 4.82 -4.51 -18.91
C LEU A 42 5.51 -3.94 -17.66
N LEU A 43 4.76 -3.54 -16.63
CA LEU A 43 5.29 -3.00 -15.35
C LEU A 43 6.39 -3.86 -14.74
N THR A 44 6.29 -5.18 -14.94
CA THR A 44 7.06 -6.18 -14.22
C THR A 44 8.08 -6.89 -15.08
N THR A 45 7.87 -6.95 -16.40
CA THR A 45 8.71 -7.66 -17.37
C THR A 45 9.66 -6.77 -18.14
N SER A 46 9.38 -5.47 -18.29
CA SER A 46 10.31 -4.54 -18.92
C SER A 46 11.52 -4.33 -18.00
N SER A 47 12.63 -5.01 -18.31
CA SER A 47 13.90 -4.80 -17.63
C SER A 47 14.39 -3.39 -17.94
N THR A 48 14.64 -2.58 -16.92
CA THR A 48 15.23 -1.26 -17.07
C THR A 48 16.75 -1.40 -17.01
N GLU A 49 17.44 -1.11 -18.13
CA GLU A 49 18.90 -1.07 -18.16
C GLU A 49 19.38 0.07 -17.24
N VAL A 50 19.95 -0.30 -16.09
CA VAL A 50 20.63 0.65 -15.19
C VAL A 50 22.03 0.87 -15.75
N TYR A 51 22.21 1.91 -16.57
CA TYR A 51 23.55 2.38 -16.93
C TYR A 51 24.15 3.06 -15.70
N SER A 52 25.15 2.42 -15.10
CA SER A 52 26.02 3.01 -14.09
C SER A 52 26.68 4.27 -14.65
N ILE A 53 26.56 5.38 -13.94
CA ILE A 53 27.33 6.61 -14.19
C ILE A 53 28.83 6.24 -14.21
N PRO A 54 29.60 6.54 -15.27
CA PRO A 54 31.04 6.38 -15.23
C PRO A 54 31.58 7.40 -14.24
N ASN A 55 32.13 6.94 -13.12
CA ASN A 55 32.99 7.79 -12.31
C ASN A 55 34.22 8.12 -13.16
N GLU A 56 34.33 9.37 -13.62
CA GLU A 56 35.61 9.93 -14.05
C GLU A 56 36.53 9.99 -12.82
N SER A 57 37.33 8.95 -12.64
CA SER A 57 38.55 9.04 -11.85
C SER A 57 39.69 8.50 -12.69
N THR A 58 40.53 9.43 -13.08
CA THR A 58 41.86 9.30 -13.70
C THR A 58 42.61 8.02 -13.35
N GLU A 59 43.20 7.47 -14.41
CA GLU A 59 44.06 6.29 -14.51
C GLU A 59 45.08 6.11 -13.38
N THR A 60 45.23 4.87 -12.89
CA THR A 60 46.54 4.21 -12.74
C THR A 60 46.40 2.72 -12.40
N SER A 61 46.74 1.88 -13.39
CA SER A 61 47.42 0.57 -13.32
C SER A 61 46.99 -0.54 -12.33
N ASN A 62 46.53 -1.64 -12.95
CA ASN A 62 46.87 -3.06 -12.71
C ASN A 62 46.68 -3.68 -11.31
N GLU A 63 45.63 -4.50 -11.17
CA GLU A 63 45.74 -5.94 -10.88
C GLU A 63 44.35 -6.60 -11.03
N ILE A 64 44.26 -7.63 -11.89
CA ILE A 64 43.02 -8.37 -12.16
C ILE A 64 42.78 -9.33 -10.99
N ASN A 65 41.97 -8.90 -10.02
CA ASN A 65 41.40 -9.81 -9.02
C ASN A 65 40.16 -10.50 -9.61
N LYS A 66 40.22 -11.83 -9.67
CA LYS A 66 39.17 -12.72 -10.20
C LYS A 66 37.89 -12.75 -9.34
N ASP A 67 37.90 -12.07 -8.19
CA ASP A 67 36.76 -11.95 -7.25
C ASP A 67 35.83 -10.75 -7.54
N THR A 68 36.14 -9.90 -8.54
CA THR A 68 35.31 -8.72 -8.86
C THR A 68 34.30 -8.95 -9.99
N LEU A 69 34.24 -10.17 -10.55
CA LEU A 69 33.33 -10.48 -11.66
C LEU A 69 31.95 -10.98 -11.19
N GLU A 70 31.80 -11.36 -9.92
CA GLU A 70 30.51 -11.82 -9.35
C GLU A 70 29.66 -10.68 -8.77
N SER A 71 30.18 -9.45 -8.67
CA SER A 71 29.44 -8.29 -8.14
C SER A 71 28.78 -7.40 -9.21
N MET A 72 28.80 -7.81 -10.48
CA MET A 72 28.37 -6.98 -11.63
C MET A 72 27.04 -7.39 -12.27
N GLN A 73 26.24 -8.23 -11.63
CA GLN A 73 24.82 -8.36 -11.98
C GLN A 73 24.01 -7.48 -11.03
N SER A 74 23.72 -6.25 -11.47
CA SER A 74 22.70 -5.44 -10.82
C SER A 74 21.38 -6.22 -10.85
N PRO A 75 20.63 -6.27 -9.72
CA PRO A 75 19.36 -6.98 -9.69
C PRO A 75 18.43 -6.40 -10.75
N PRO A 76 17.55 -7.23 -11.37
CA PRO A 76 16.61 -6.74 -12.36
C PRO A 76 15.79 -5.60 -11.75
N SER A 77 15.77 -4.45 -12.42
CA SER A 77 14.91 -3.32 -12.07
C SER A 77 13.79 -3.23 -13.09
N ASN A 78 12.61 -2.84 -12.65
CA ASN A 78 11.45 -2.61 -13.51
C ASN A 78 10.71 -1.35 -13.03
N LEU A 79 9.67 -0.94 -13.77
CA LEU A 79 8.94 0.28 -13.46
C LEU A 79 8.23 0.20 -12.09
N LEU A 80 7.78 -0.99 -11.69
CA LEU A 80 7.17 -1.20 -10.37
C LEU A 80 8.18 -1.01 -9.23
N VAL A 81 9.43 -1.46 -9.39
CA VAL A 81 10.53 -1.20 -8.44
C VAL A 81 10.72 0.30 -8.27
N ALA A 82 10.91 1.04 -9.38
CA ALA A 82 11.11 2.50 -9.34
C ALA A 82 9.92 3.23 -8.71
N PHE A 83 8.69 2.79 -9.01
CA PHE A 83 7.48 3.35 -8.41
C PHE A 83 7.40 3.10 -6.90
N LEU A 84 7.82 1.93 -6.40
CA LEU A 84 7.85 1.64 -4.97
C LEU A 84 8.92 2.46 -4.24
N GLU A 85 10.09 2.64 -4.84
CA GLU A 85 11.14 3.52 -4.30
C GLU A 85 10.66 4.97 -4.25
N PHE A 86 10.06 5.48 -5.32
CA PHE A 86 9.44 6.80 -5.36
C PHE A 86 8.35 6.95 -4.29
N SER A 87 7.43 5.98 -4.20
CA SER A 87 6.36 5.99 -3.20
C SER A 87 6.94 6.06 -1.78
N SER A 88 8.03 5.34 -1.51
CA SER A 88 8.72 5.39 -0.21
C SER A 88 9.29 6.77 0.11
N ILE A 89 9.76 7.52 -0.89
CA ILE A 89 10.29 8.88 -0.70
C ILE A 89 9.14 9.85 -0.43
N VAL A 90 8.12 9.88 -1.28
CA VAL A 90 6.99 10.83 -1.19
C VAL A 90 6.27 10.68 0.15
N MET A 91 6.06 9.43 0.61
CA MET A 91 5.41 9.14 1.88
C MET A 91 6.20 9.66 3.09
N LEU A 92 7.49 10.04 3.00
CA LEU A 92 8.22 10.63 4.13
C LEU A 92 7.89 12.11 4.35
N TYR A 93 7.36 12.81 3.34
CA TYR A 93 7.22 14.26 3.33
C TYR A 93 5.75 14.73 3.32
N THR A 94 4.82 13.94 3.88
CA THR A 94 3.37 14.21 3.97
C THR A 94 2.96 15.41 4.85
N LYS A 95 3.91 16.23 5.30
CA LYS A 95 3.64 17.53 5.95
C LYS A 95 3.35 18.64 4.93
N ASP A 96 3.85 18.49 3.72
CA ASP A 96 3.54 19.36 2.60
C ASP A 96 2.25 18.88 1.92
N GLU A 97 1.30 19.79 1.69
CA GLU A 97 0.01 19.47 1.08
C GLU A 97 0.13 18.96 -0.36
N ALA A 98 1.05 19.49 -1.17
CA ALA A 98 1.26 19.01 -2.54
C ALA A 98 1.83 17.58 -2.56
N ILE A 99 2.78 17.30 -1.66
CA ILE A 99 3.33 15.95 -1.49
C ILE A 99 2.29 15.01 -0.88
N LEU A 100 1.40 15.50 -0.02
CA LEU A 100 0.29 14.72 0.51
C LEU A 100 -0.66 14.27 -0.61
N GLN A 101 -1.01 15.16 -1.55
CA GLN A 101 -1.81 14.78 -2.73
C GLN A 101 -1.07 13.79 -3.64
N THR A 102 0.24 13.96 -3.80
CA THR A 102 1.09 13.00 -4.54
C THR A 102 1.09 11.63 -3.85
N SER A 103 1.21 11.60 -2.53
CA SER A 103 1.15 10.37 -1.72
C SER A 103 -0.20 9.68 -1.89
N ARG A 104 -1.28 10.47 -1.89
CA ARG A 104 -2.64 9.96 -2.14
C ARG A 104 -2.75 9.28 -3.50
N LEU A 105 -2.20 9.89 -4.55
CA LEU A 105 -2.16 9.27 -5.88
C LEU A 105 -1.35 7.96 -5.88
N CYS A 106 -0.19 7.92 -5.20
CA CYS A 106 0.59 6.69 -5.07
C CYS A 106 -0.23 5.56 -4.43
N PHE A 107 -1.00 5.86 -3.38
CA PHE A 107 -1.89 4.89 -2.75
C PHE A 107 -3.03 4.42 -3.66
N ILE A 108 -3.61 5.31 -4.48
CA ILE A 108 -4.63 4.92 -5.48
C ILE A 108 -4.03 3.97 -6.51
N ILE A 109 -2.84 4.27 -7.02
CA ILE A 109 -2.15 3.42 -7.99
C ILE A 109 -1.84 2.05 -7.37
N LEU A 110 -1.32 2.01 -6.14
CA LEU A 110 -1.12 0.76 -5.40
C LEU A 110 -2.42 -0.01 -5.18
N THR A 111 -3.53 0.69 -4.96
CA THR A 111 -4.86 0.06 -4.84
C THR A 111 -5.25 -0.63 -6.14
N CYS A 112 -5.06 0.03 -7.29
CA CYS A 112 -5.31 -0.56 -8.61
C CYS A 112 -4.40 -1.77 -8.89
N ILE A 113 -3.10 -1.65 -8.60
CA ILE A 113 -2.12 -2.73 -8.79
C ILE A 113 -2.47 -3.94 -7.92
N THR A 114 -2.76 -3.73 -6.63
CA THR A 114 -3.09 -4.84 -5.71
C THR A 114 -4.49 -5.42 -5.90
N GLU A 115 -5.33 -4.79 -6.70
CA GLU A 115 -6.63 -5.33 -7.13
C GLU A 115 -6.51 -6.18 -8.40
N ASP A 116 -5.50 -5.93 -9.25
CA ASP A 116 -5.29 -6.68 -10.48
C ASP A 116 -4.69 -8.08 -10.23
N GLN A 117 -5.30 -9.09 -10.86
CA GLN A 117 -4.89 -10.48 -10.69
C GLN A 117 -3.51 -10.77 -11.30
N CYS A 118 -3.19 -10.17 -12.44
CA CYS A 118 -1.91 -10.39 -13.13
C CYS A 118 -0.77 -9.73 -12.37
N ALA A 119 -0.97 -8.51 -11.88
CA ALA A 119 0.03 -7.80 -11.08
C ALA A 119 0.36 -8.62 -9.82
N ASN A 120 -0.66 -9.09 -9.12
CA ASN A 120 -0.48 -9.91 -7.94
C ASN A 120 0.23 -11.24 -8.22
N ALA A 121 -0.05 -11.89 -9.35
CA ALA A 121 0.64 -13.12 -9.74
C ALA A 121 2.15 -12.89 -9.85
N ILE A 122 2.55 -11.78 -10.45
CA ILE A 122 3.95 -11.45 -10.66
C ILE A 122 4.59 -10.94 -9.36
N MET A 123 3.91 -10.10 -8.59
CA MET A 123 4.41 -9.60 -7.30
C MET A 123 4.63 -10.71 -6.26
N HIS A 124 3.95 -11.84 -6.37
CA HIS A 124 4.08 -13.00 -5.48
C HIS A 124 4.91 -14.15 -6.09
N ASP A 125 5.47 -14.00 -7.29
CA ASP A 125 6.29 -15.05 -7.89
C ASP A 125 7.66 -15.13 -7.20
N MET A 126 7.93 -16.28 -6.58
CA MET A 126 9.20 -16.55 -5.87
C MET A 126 10.40 -16.64 -6.83
N ASN A 127 10.15 -16.90 -8.13
CA ASN A 127 11.19 -16.97 -9.15
C ASN A 127 11.55 -15.60 -9.73
N MET A 128 10.82 -14.54 -9.35
CA MET A 128 11.11 -13.16 -9.75
C MET A 128 11.45 -12.30 -8.52
N PRO A 129 12.62 -12.51 -7.89
CA PRO A 129 13.02 -11.70 -6.75
C PRO A 129 13.60 -10.36 -7.21
N PHE A 130 13.20 -9.28 -6.53
CA PHE A 130 13.64 -7.92 -6.81
C PHE A 130 14.29 -7.31 -5.58
N THR A 131 15.26 -6.43 -5.80
CA THR A 131 15.85 -5.61 -4.73
C THR A 131 15.28 -4.21 -4.82
N VAL A 132 14.57 -3.76 -3.78
CA VAL A 132 13.94 -2.44 -3.74
C VAL A 132 14.45 -1.68 -2.52
N GLN A 133 14.95 -0.46 -2.74
CA GLN A 133 15.47 0.37 -1.66
C GLN A 133 14.37 1.29 -1.09
N LEU A 134 13.67 0.82 -0.07
CA LEU A 134 12.70 1.64 0.64
C LEU A 134 13.40 2.73 1.47
N HIS A 135 13.03 3.98 1.21
CA HIS A 135 13.44 5.11 2.02
C HIS A 135 12.61 5.13 3.29
N ARG A 136 13.29 5.12 4.44
CA ARG A 136 12.68 4.93 5.75
C ARG A 136 12.90 6.15 6.65
N MET A 137 11.92 6.48 7.49
CA MET A 137 12.05 7.63 8.39
C MET A 137 13.11 7.34 9.45
N GLN A 138 13.95 8.33 9.76
CA GLN A 138 14.90 8.21 10.86
C GLN A 138 14.15 8.27 12.20
N MET A 139 14.20 7.18 12.95
CA MET A 139 13.64 7.10 14.31
C MET A 139 14.78 6.92 15.32
N ARG A 140 14.69 7.60 16.47
CA ARG A 140 15.75 7.62 17.50
C ARG A 140 16.13 6.23 18.05
N HIS A 141 15.20 5.28 18.01
CA HIS A 141 15.37 3.93 18.56
C HIS A 141 15.61 2.86 17.48
N ARG A 142 15.60 3.26 16.21
CA ARG A 142 15.83 2.35 15.09
C ARG A 142 17.34 2.12 14.99
N LYS A 143 17.78 0.89 15.26
CA LYS A 143 19.12 0.46 14.88
C LYS A 143 19.25 0.66 13.37
N VAL A 144 20.36 1.24 12.91
CA VAL A 144 20.65 1.36 11.48
C VAL A 144 20.75 -0.06 10.94
N CYS A 145 19.65 -0.57 10.39
CA CYS A 145 19.66 -1.82 9.67
C CYS A 145 20.42 -1.52 8.38
N PRO A 146 21.52 -2.24 8.06
CA PRO A 146 22.11 -2.13 6.74
C PRO A 146 20.98 -2.46 5.76
N GLN A 147 20.55 -1.46 4.98
CA GLN A 147 19.42 -1.56 4.06
C GLN A 147 19.47 -2.91 3.38
N SER A 148 18.53 -3.79 3.73
CA SER A 148 18.65 -5.18 3.37
C SER A 148 18.55 -5.26 1.86
N LYS A 149 19.67 -5.52 1.19
CA LYS A 149 19.75 -5.88 -0.24
C LYS A 149 19.15 -7.28 -0.47
N LEU A 150 18.06 -7.59 0.23
CA LEU A 150 17.37 -8.87 0.16
C LEU A 150 16.51 -8.83 -1.09
N SER A 151 16.90 -9.64 -2.07
CA SER A 151 16.10 -9.89 -3.25
C SER A 151 14.93 -10.79 -2.87
N ARG A 152 13.69 -10.33 -3.07
CA ARG A 152 12.47 -11.05 -2.71
C ARG A 152 11.30 -10.60 -3.59
N PRO A 153 10.18 -11.34 -3.62
CA PRO A 153 9.01 -10.93 -4.39
C PRO A 153 8.49 -9.54 -3.96
N LEU A 154 7.96 -8.77 -4.91
CA LEU A 154 7.55 -7.39 -4.70
C LEU A 154 6.43 -7.23 -3.66
N SER A 155 5.60 -8.25 -3.46
CA SER A 155 4.53 -8.23 -2.45
C SER A 155 5.06 -7.96 -1.04
N TYR A 156 6.26 -8.45 -0.71
CA TYR A 156 6.95 -8.17 0.55
C TYR A 156 7.28 -6.69 0.70
N THR A 157 7.78 -6.09 -0.38
CA THR A 157 8.14 -4.67 -0.39
C THR A 157 6.91 -3.78 -0.29
N VAL A 158 5.81 -4.13 -0.97
CA VAL A 158 4.53 -3.42 -0.81
C VAL A 158 4.07 -3.52 0.64
N MET A 159 4.10 -4.70 1.26
CA MET A 159 3.74 -4.90 2.66
C MET A 159 4.62 -4.05 3.60
N ASP A 160 5.94 -4.07 3.41
CA ASP A 160 6.89 -3.26 4.19
C ASP A 160 6.64 -1.76 4.06
N LEU A 161 6.30 -1.28 2.86
CA LEU A 161 5.94 0.13 2.64
C LEU A 161 4.67 0.50 3.42
N MET A 162 3.66 -0.38 3.44
CA MET A 162 2.43 -0.15 4.22
C MET A 162 2.71 -0.15 5.73
N VAL A 163 3.51 -1.12 6.22
CA VAL A 163 3.93 -1.20 7.63
C VAL A 163 4.73 0.04 8.03
N GLU A 164 5.67 0.47 7.21
CA GLU A 164 6.47 1.68 7.46
C GLU A 164 5.58 2.92 7.52
N PHE A 165 4.61 3.07 6.60
CA PHE A 165 3.66 4.18 6.63
C PHE A 165 2.87 4.22 7.95
N ILE A 166 2.31 3.08 8.37
CA ILE A 166 1.54 2.98 9.63
C ILE A 166 2.39 3.40 10.83
N LEU A 167 3.64 2.93 10.92
CA LEU A 167 4.51 3.20 12.06
C LEU A 167 5.06 4.63 12.10
N THR A 168 5.16 5.31 10.96
CA THR A 168 5.77 6.65 10.85
C THR A 168 4.75 7.79 10.92
N HIS A 169 3.47 7.52 10.63
CA HIS A 169 2.44 8.55 10.48
C HIS A 169 1.47 8.66 11.66
N THR A 170 1.88 8.24 12.86
CA THR A 170 1.10 8.42 14.10
C THR A 170 1.15 9.87 14.60
N ARG A 171 0.50 10.78 13.87
CA ARG A 171 0.51 12.23 14.14
C ARG A 171 -0.89 12.71 14.55
N LYS A 172 -0.97 13.77 15.38
CA LYS A 172 -2.25 14.32 15.89
C LYS A 172 -3.27 14.64 14.79
N ASN A 173 -2.81 15.13 13.64
CA ASN A 173 -3.66 15.29 12.45
C ASN A 173 -3.71 13.96 11.68
N LEU A 174 -4.68 13.10 12.03
CA LEU A 174 -4.84 11.78 11.42
C LEU A 174 -5.12 11.92 9.92
N LEU A 175 -4.28 11.28 9.11
CA LEU A 175 -4.44 11.18 7.67
C LEU A 175 -5.44 10.08 7.31
N LEU A 176 -6.70 10.24 7.73
CA LEU A 176 -7.70 9.16 7.68
C LEU A 176 -7.79 8.51 6.29
N ASP A 177 -7.87 9.32 5.24
CA ASP A 177 -7.99 8.82 3.85
C ASP A 177 -6.78 7.97 3.44
N LEU A 178 -5.56 8.40 3.76
CA LEU A 178 -4.35 7.63 3.44
C LEU A 178 -4.27 6.34 4.27
N TYR A 179 -4.69 6.38 5.53
CA TYR A 179 -4.79 5.17 6.35
C TYR A 179 -5.81 4.18 5.77
N LEU A 180 -6.98 4.64 5.31
CA LEU A 180 -7.97 3.77 4.69
C LEU A 180 -7.43 3.10 3.42
N LEU A 181 -6.70 3.85 2.57
CA LEU A 181 -6.04 3.29 1.40
C LEU A 181 -4.94 2.30 1.79
N CYS A 182 -4.08 2.65 2.75
CA CYS A 182 -3.00 1.79 3.24
C CYS A 182 -3.52 0.44 3.76
N ILE A 183 -4.53 0.47 4.64
CA ILE A 183 -5.17 -0.73 5.17
C ILE A 183 -5.89 -1.51 4.04
N GLY A 184 -6.48 -0.80 3.08
CA GLY A 184 -7.11 -1.41 1.89
C GLY A 184 -6.14 -2.13 0.97
N VAL A 185 -4.91 -1.63 0.83
CA VAL A 185 -3.83 -2.30 0.07
C VAL A 185 -3.38 -3.57 0.78
N ILE A 186 -3.15 -3.53 2.10
CA ILE A 186 -2.82 -4.71 2.90
C ILE A 186 -3.92 -5.78 2.75
N HIS A 187 -5.17 -5.38 2.91
CA HIS A 187 -6.31 -6.29 2.83
C HIS A 187 -6.41 -6.97 1.46
N ARG A 188 -6.22 -6.23 0.35
CA ARG A 188 -6.20 -6.80 -1.01
C ARG A 188 -5.09 -7.84 -1.20
N LEU A 189 -3.87 -7.56 -0.73
CA LEU A 189 -2.76 -8.50 -0.78
C LEU A 189 -3.09 -9.80 -0.02
N LEU A 190 -3.62 -9.68 1.20
CA LEU A 190 -4.02 -10.84 2.00
C LEU A 190 -5.15 -11.64 1.34
N CYS A 191 -6.14 -10.96 0.75
CA CYS A 191 -7.23 -11.62 0.00
C CYS A 191 -6.68 -12.41 -1.19
N TYR A 192 -5.71 -11.85 -1.92
CA TYR A 192 -5.05 -12.57 -3.01
C TYR A 192 -4.28 -13.80 -2.53
N GLN A 193 -3.50 -13.65 -1.46
CA GLN A 193 -2.74 -14.74 -0.85
C GLN A 193 -3.67 -15.87 -0.38
N LYS A 194 -4.77 -15.53 0.29
CA LYS A 194 -5.82 -16.49 0.69
C LYS A 194 -6.43 -17.20 -0.52
N LYS A 195 -6.87 -16.44 -1.54
CA LYS A 195 -7.50 -16.96 -2.75
C LYS A 195 -6.58 -17.96 -3.48
N CYS A 196 -5.30 -17.64 -3.58
CA CYS A 196 -4.30 -18.45 -4.30
C CYS A 196 -3.55 -19.43 -3.38
N LYS A 197 -3.84 -19.45 -2.07
CA LYS A 197 -3.16 -20.24 -1.03
C LYS A 197 -1.63 -20.06 -1.05
N ILE A 198 -1.18 -18.84 -1.26
CA ILE A 198 0.24 -18.50 -1.30
C ILE A 198 0.71 -18.31 0.13
N ARG A 199 1.60 -19.20 0.58
CA ARG A 199 2.23 -19.11 1.89
C ARG A 199 3.46 -18.24 1.82
N VAL A 200 3.36 -17.05 2.41
CA VAL A 200 4.41 -16.04 2.36
C VAL A 200 5.22 -16.10 3.66
N ASP A 201 6.52 -16.34 3.54
CA ASP A 201 7.47 -16.31 4.66
C ASP A 201 7.84 -14.86 4.99
N TYR A 202 6.87 -14.11 5.50
CA TYR A 202 6.99 -12.71 5.87
C TYR A 202 7.13 -12.55 7.38
N ALA A 203 7.74 -11.45 7.84
CA ALA A 203 7.81 -11.09 9.24
C ALA A 203 6.45 -10.59 9.77
N TRP A 204 5.45 -11.47 9.81
CA TRP A 204 4.05 -11.15 10.13
C TRP A 204 3.86 -10.42 11.46
N LYS A 205 4.72 -10.70 12.44
CA LYS A 205 4.77 -9.99 13.73
C LYS A 205 4.96 -8.49 13.57
N GLU A 206 5.70 -8.02 12.57
CA GLU A 206 5.86 -6.59 12.28
C GLU A 206 4.55 -5.95 11.83
N LEU A 207 3.80 -6.62 10.95
CA LEU A 207 2.48 -6.16 10.51
C LEU A 207 1.49 -6.11 11.68
N TRP A 208 1.35 -7.19 12.45
CA TRP A 208 0.42 -7.22 13.59
C TRP A 208 0.78 -6.14 14.62
N THR A 209 2.07 -5.96 14.90
CA THR A 209 2.55 -4.91 15.80
C THR A 209 2.17 -3.52 15.28
N ALA A 210 2.38 -3.25 13.98
CA ALA A 210 2.01 -1.96 13.37
C ALA A 210 0.51 -1.69 13.46
N LEU A 211 -0.33 -2.69 13.18
CA LEU A 211 -1.78 -2.59 13.30
C LEU A 211 -2.21 -2.31 14.75
N ILE A 212 -1.62 -3.00 15.75
CA ILE A 212 -1.92 -2.77 17.17
C ILE A 212 -1.45 -1.39 17.61
N VAL A 213 -0.30 -0.91 17.13
CA VAL A 213 0.19 0.45 17.39
C VAL A 213 -0.78 1.50 16.85
N LEU A 214 -1.32 1.30 15.65
CA LEU A 214 -2.36 2.18 15.09
C LEU A 214 -3.61 2.20 15.97
N MET A 215 -4.07 1.05 16.45
CA MET A 215 -5.22 0.97 17.35
C MET A 215 -4.97 1.68 18.69
N LYS A 216 -3.79 1.50 19.28
CA LYS A 216 -3.37 2.25 20.48
C LYS A 216 -3.37 3.75 20.25
N PHE A 217 -2.88 4.20 19.08
CA PHE A 217 -2.87 5.62 18.72
C PHE A 217 -4.29 6.18 18.63
N ILE A 218 -5.22 5.46 17.99
CA ILE A 218 -6.63 5.84 17.91
C ILE A 218 -7.24 5.97 19.31
N LEU A 219 -7.04 4.98 20.19
CA LEU A 219 -7.55 4.99 21.55
C LEU A 219 -7.01 6.15 22.38
N THR A 220 -5.69 6.40 22.29
CA THR A 220 -5.03 7.46 23.06
C THR A 220 -5.53 8.86 22.68
N ASN A 221 -5.95 9.04 21.42
CA ASN A 221 -6.35 10.33 20.87
C ASN A 221 -7.85 10.42 20.53
N GLU A 222 -8.64 9.46 21.04
CA GLU A 222 -10.04 9.25 20.67
C GLU A 222 -10.87 10.55 20.68
N SER A 223 -10.81 11.30 21.80
CA SER A 223 -11.64 12.47 22.05
C SER A 223 -11.38 13.62 21.06
N GLU A 224 -10.17 13.71 20.51
CA GLU A 224 -9.82 14.75 19.53
C GLU A 224 -10.10 14.29 18.10
N LEU A 225 -9.83 13.02 17.79
CA LEU A 225 -10.03 12.46 16.44
C LEU A 225 -11.51 12.39 16.06
N LEU A 226 -12.37 11.99 17.00
CA LEU A 226 -13.81 11.87 16.76
C LEU A 226 -14.52 13.19 16.48
N LYS A 227 -13.92 14.33 16.82
CA LYS A 227 -14.47 15.65 16.44
C LYS A 227 -14.33 15.96 14.96
N ARG A 228 -13.42 15.25 14.27
CA ARG A 228 -12.99 15.58 12.91
C ARG A 228 -13.33 14.49 11.91
N CYS A 229 -13.36 13.23 12.35
CA CYS A 229 -13.44 12.11 11.43
C CYS A 229 -13.98 10.82 12.07
N ASN A 230 -14.51 9.93 11.23
CA ASN A 230 -15.02 8.62 11.64
C ASN A 230 -13.88 7.59 11.79
N ILE A 231 -13.26 7.57 12.97
CA ILE A 231 -12.19 6.59 13.29
C ILE A 231 -12.69 5.14 13.36
N PHE A 232 -13.98 4.90 13.53
CA PHE A 232 -14.53 3.55 13.66
C PHE A 232 -14.41 2.75 12.36
N THR A 233 -14.52 3.41 11.21
CA THR A 233 -14.32 2.76 9.89
C THR A 233 -12.88 2.26 9.74
N LEU A 234 -11.89 3.08 10.11
CA LEU A 234 -10.49 2.67 10.06
C LEU A 234 -10.21 1.51 11.02
N ALA A 235 -10.68 1.63 12.26
CA ALA A 235 -10.56 0.59 13.27
C ALA A 235 -11.24 -0.73 12.85
N LEU A 236 -12.39 -0.66 12.18
CA LEU A 236 -13.07 -1.82 11.59
C LEU A 236 -12.22 -2.50 10.53
N ASN A 237 -11.61 -1.76 9.62
CA ASN A 237 -10.76 -2.35 8.59
C ASN A 237 -9.53 -3.05 9.20
N VAL A 238 -8.94 -2.47 10.26
CA VAL A 238 -7.84 -3.11 11.00
C VAL A 238 -8.30 -4.40 11.69
N VAL A 239 -9.45 -4.37 12.39
CA VAL A 239 -10.00 -5.55 13.06
C VAL A 239 -10.37 -6.65 12.05
N ASN A 240 -10.89 -6.28 10.87
CA ASN A 240 -11.18 -7.23 9.81
C ASN A 240 -9.92 -7.92 9.27
N ILE A 241 -8.76 -7.23 9.22
CA ILE A 241 -7.48 -7.88 8.91
C ILE A 241 -7.17 -8.95 9.96
N PHE A 242 -7.28 -8.65 11.26
CA PHE A 242 -7.09 -9.66 12.31
C PHE A 242 -8.06 -10.83 12.17
N ASN A 243 -9.34 -10.56 11.90
CA ASN A 243 -10.33 -11.62 11.68
C ASN A 243 -10.03 -12.45 10.43
N LEU A 244 -9.45 -11.86 9.37
CA LEU A 244 -9.00 -12.59 8.19
C LEU A 244 -7.87 -13.58 8.55
N PHE A 245 -6.89 -13.16 9.36
CA PHE A 245 -5.86 -14.07 9.89
C PHE A 245 -6.46 -15.16 10.79
N ILE A 246 -7.38 -14.81 11.69
CA ILE A 246 -8.05 -15.76 12.60
C ILE A 246 -8.93 -16.77 11.86
N THR A 247 -9.48 -16.40 10.70
CA THR A 247 -10.43 -17.28 9.98
C THR A 247 -9.75 -18.08 8.89
N PHE A 248 -8.74 -17.52 8.24
CA PHE A 248 -8.10 -18.11 7.05
C PHE A 248 -6.57 -18.15 7.10
N GLY A 249 -5.96 -17.85 8.25
CA GLY A 249 -4.50 -17.78 8.38
C GLY A 249 -3.79 -19.08 7.99
N ASP A 250 -4.42 -20.24 8.20
CA ASP A 250 -3.94 -21.55 7.77
C ASP A 250 -3.67 -21.67 6.25
N THR A 251 -4.36 -20.83 5.46
CA THR A 251 -4.25 -20.82 3.99
C THR A 251 -3.03 -20.06 3.46
N PHE A 252 -2.51 -19.06 4.18
CA PHE A 252 -1.47 -18.15 3.69
C PHE A 252 -0.33 -17.84 4.67
N LEU A 253 -0.45 -18.21 5.95
CA LEU A 253 0.68 -18.18 6.88
C LEU A 253 1.67 -19.31 6.56
N PRO A 254 2.98 -19.10 6.79
CA PRO A 254 4.01 -20.04 6.38
C PRO A 254 3.95 -21.34 7.18
N SER A 255 3.57 -21.28 8.46
CA SER A 255 3.50 -22.43 9.33
C SER A 255 2.46 -22.26 10.46
N PRO A 256 2.09 -23.37 11.15
CA PRO A 256 1.27 -23.30 12.36
C PRO A 256 1.90 -22.47 13.47
N GLN A 257 3.24 -22.41 13.56
CA GLN A 257 3.90 -21.57 14.58
C GLN A 257 3.56 -20.09 14.40
N SER A 258 3.47 -19.58 13.16
CA SER A 258 3.02 -18.20 12.92
C SER A 258 1.58 -17.97 13.39
N TYR A 259 0.75 -19.01 13.35
CA TYR A 259 -0.61 -18.95 13.87
C TYR A 259 -0.63 -18.85 15.41
N ASP A 260 0.24 -19.60 16.08
CA ASP A 260 0.44 -19.52 17.54
C ASP A 260 0.95 -18.14 17.96
N GLU A 261 1.89 -17.57 17.20
CA GLU A 261 2.42 -16.22 17.42
C GLU A 261 1.34 -15.14 17.28
N LEU A 262 0.43 -15.26 16.30
CA LEU A 262 -0.70 -14.34 16.16
C LEU A 262 -1.58 -14.34 17.41
N TYR A 263 -1.93 -15.53 17.90
CA TYR A 263 -2.79 -15.68 19.08
C TYR A 263 -2.09 -15.17 20.33
N TYR A 264 -0.80 -15.48 20.48
CA TYR A 264 0.04 -14.92 21.52
C TYR A 264 0.03 -13.38 21.48
N GLU A 265 0.17 -12.75 20.31
CA GLU A 265 0.15 -11.30 20.18
C GLU A 265 -1.21 -10.69 20.55
N ILE A 266 -2.32 -11.32 20.15
CA ILE A 266 -3.67 -10.89 20.53
C ILE A 266 -3.85 -10.93 22.06
N ILE A 267 -3.42 -12.03 22.70
CA ILE A 267 -3.51 -12.22 24.15
C ILE A 267 -2.61 -11.22 24.88
N ARG A 268 -1.35 -11.10 24.46
CA ARG A 268 -0.38 -10.17 25.03
C ARG A 268 -0.90 -8.73 25.00
N MET A 269 -1.60 -8.37 23.92
CA MET A 269 -2.12 -7.04 23.68
C MET A 269 -3.62 -6.89 24.00
N HIS A 270 -4.19 -7.81 24.80
CA HIS A 270 -5.64 -7.86 25.10
C HIS A 270 -6.23 -6.52 25.55
N SER A 271 -5.52 -5.77 26.41
CA SER A 271 -5.98 -4.48 26.95
C SER A 271 -6.33 -3.46 25.86
N VAL A 272 -5.65 -3.49 24.71
CA VAL A 272 -5.95 -2.61 23.57
C VAL A 272 -7.32 -2.96 22.98
N PHE A 273 -7.60 -4.24 22.78
CA PHE A 273 -8.86 -4.71 22.20
C PHE A 273 -10.03 -4.58 23.18
N GLU A 274 -9.80 -4.74 24.48
CA GLU A 274 -10.80 -4.50 25.52
C GLU A 274 -11.19 -3.03 25.61
N GLN A 275 -10.21 -2.12 25.61
CA GLN A 275 -10.44 -0.67 25.59
C GLN A 275 -11.18 -0.25 24.32
N LEU A 276 -10.79 -0.80 23.17
CA LEU A 276 -11.49 -0.60 21.90
C LEU A 276 -12.94 -1.06 21.96
N TYR A 277 -13.19 -2.25 22.51
CA TYR A 277 -14.55 -2.74 22.66
C TYR A 277 -15.38 -1.84 23.59
N SER A 278 -14.82 -1.43 24.72
CA SER A 278 -15.46 -0.49 25.65
C SER A 278 -15.81 0.85 24.98
N MET A 279 -14.87 1.40 24.20
CA MET A 279 -15.09 2.59 23.37
C MET A 279 -16.25 2.38 22.41
N THR A 280 -16.28 1.27 21.66
CA THR A 280 -17.35 1.01 20.68
C THR A 280 -18.73 0.92 21.33
N LEU A 281 -18.85 0.27 22.49
CA LEU A 281 -20.11 0.15 23.21
C LEU A 281 -20.62 1.51 23.69
N ARG A 282 -19.72 2.38 24.16
CA ARG A 282 -20.08 3.73 24.61
C ARG A 282 -20.72 4.55 23.49
N TYR A 283 -20.21 4.43 22.26
CA TYR A 283 -20.74 5.18 21.11
C TYR A 283 -21.91 4.48 20.43
N ALA A 284 -21.93 3.15 20.41
CA ALA A 284 -23.06 2.39 19.87
C ALA A 284 -24.33 2.55 20.72
N SER A 285 -24.18 2.73 22.04
CA SER A 285 -25.31 2.91 22.98
C SER A 285 -25.81 4.35 23.08
N ASN A 286 -25.08 5.32 22.52
CA ASN A 286 -25.46 6.73 22.58
C ASN A 286 -26.25 7.13 21.33
N ASP A 287 -27.56 7.34 21.48
CA ASP A 287 -28.46 7.68 20.36
C ASP A 287 -28.11 8.99 19.64
N LYS A 288 -27.33 9.87 20.27
CA LYS A 288 -26.89 11.14 19.68
C LYS A 288 -25.51 11.06 19.02
N ALA A 289 -24.86 9.90 19.03
CA ALA A 289 -23.53 9.75 18.43
C ALA A 289 -23.61 9.73 16.89
N GLU A 290 -22.89 10.65 16.26
CA GLU A 290 -22.83 10.81 14.80
C GLU A 290 -22.40 9.53 14.06
N HIS A 291 -21.51 8.73 14.68
CA HIS A 291 -20.95 7.51 14.09
C HIS A 291 -21.45 6.22 14.76
N LYS A 292 -22.68 6.22 15.30
CA LYS A 292 -23.29 5.08 16.00
C LYS A 292 -23.24 3.78 15.21
N GLU A 293 -23.61 3.81 13.93
CA GLU A 293 -23.64 2.61 13.07
C GLU A 293 -22.24 2.00 12.87
N SER A 294 -21.25 2.85 12.55
CA SER A 294 -19.85 2.40 12.40
C SER A 294 -19.30 1.80 13.70
N ALA A 295 -19.63 2.40 14.85
CA ALA A 295 -19.26 1.86 16.15
C ALA A 295 -19.92 0.50 16.43
N ALA A 296 -21.20 0.32 16.08
CA ALA A 296 -21.92 -0.95 16.25
C ALA A 296 -21.35 -2.06 15.36
N LYS A 297 -20.99 -1.75 14.11
CA LYS A 297 -20.30 -2.69 13.20
C LYS A 297 -18.96 -3.13 13.77
N LEU A 298 -18.15 -2.18 14.26
CA LEU A 298 -16.87 -2.48 14.91
C LEU A 298 -17.05 -3.35 16.15
N SER A 299 -18.02 -3.04 17.01
CA SER A 299 -18.33 -3.86 18.19
C SER A 299 -18.64 -5.32 17.82
N SER A 300 -19.41 -5.52 16.74
CA SER A 300 -19.76 -6.85 16.22
C SER A 300 -18.56 -7.59 15.65
N SER A 301 -17.63 -6.89 14.99
CA SER A 301 -16.41 -7.49 14.43
C SER A 301 -15.42 -7.98 15.50
N LEU A 302 -15.48 -7.44 16.72
CA LEU A 302 -14.58 -7.77 17.83
C LEU A 302 -14.93 -9.09 18.56
N VAL A 303 -16.05 -9.73 18.22
CA VAL A 303 -16.56 -10.91 18.94
C VAL A 303 -15.54 -12.04 19.03
N ASN A 304 -14.86 -12.38 17.93
CA ASN A 304 -13.88 -13.47 17.92
C ASN A 304 -12.61 -13.12 18.71
N ILE A 305 -12.09 -11.90 18.53
CA ILE A 305 -10.92 -11.43 19.28
C ILE A 305 -11.19 -11.49 20.79
N LYS A 306 -12.39 -11.08 21.22
CA LYS A 306 -12.80 -11.20 22.63
C LYS A 306 -12.92 -12.65 23.10
N ALA A 307 -13.47 -13.53 22.27
CA ALA A 307 -13.58 -14.95 22.60
C ALA A 307 -12.18 -15.57 22.82
N ILE A 308 -11.22 -15.26 21.94
CA ILE A 308 -9.81 -15.67 22.08
C ILE A 308 -9.23 -15.16 23.40
N ILE A 309 -9.32 -13.85 23.66
CA ILE A 309 -8.79 -13.22 24.87
C ILE A 309 -9.37 -13.88 26.13
N ASN A 310 -10.69 -13.98 26.22
CA ASN A 310 -11.36 -14.54 27.41
C ASN A 310 -11.00 -16.02 27.63
N HIS A 311 -10.97 -16.81 26.55
CA HIS A 311 -10.63 -18.24 26.62
C HIS A 311 -9.22 -18.45 27.14
N PHE A 312 -8.22 -17.83 26.52
CA PHE A 312 -6.84 -18.06 26.88
C PHE A 312 -6.44 -17.37 28.18
N ASN A 313 -6.99 -16.20 28.52
CA ASN A 313 -6.74 -15.60 29.83
C ASN A 313 -7.22 -16.51 30.97
N ALA A 314 -8.40 -17.13 30.85
CA ALA A 314 -8.87 -18.09 31.85
C ALA A 314 -7.94 -19.31 31.99
N LYS A 315 -7.37 -19.80 30.87
CA LYS A 315 -6.38 -20.90 30.89
C LYS A 315 -5.05 -20.48 31.50
N ILE A 316 -4.58 -19.27 31.19
CA ILE A 316 -3.35 -18.68 31.75
C ILE A 316 -3.48 -18.49 33.26
N GLU A 317 -4.62 -17.95 33.73
CA GLU A 317 -4.91 -17.80 35.16
C GLU A 317 -4.94 -19.16 35.87
N SER A 318 -5.60 -20.15 35.27
CA SER A 318 -5.62 -21.52 35.80
C SER A 318 -4.20 -22.11 35.88
N TYR A 319 -3.38 -21.94 34.85
CA TYR A 319 -1.99 -22.42 34.83
C TYR A 319 -1.13 -21.73 35.89
N SER A 320 -1.25 -20.40 36.01
CA SER A 320 -0.58 -19.57 37.01
C SER A 320 -0.92 -20.01 38.44
N SER A 321 -2.20 -20.28 38.71
CA SER A 321 -2.63 -20.77 40.04
C SER A 321 -2.11 -22.17 40.36
N LEU A 322 -2.05 -23.07 39.37
CA LEU A 322 -1.63 -24.46 39.56
C LEU A 322 -0.11 -24.56 39.81
N HIS A 323 0.67 -23.74 39.11
CA HIS A 323 2.13 -23.70 39.25
C HIS A 323 2.62 -22.67 40.28
N GLN A 324 1.72 -21.85 40.85
CA GLN A 324 2.01 -20.78 41.80
C GLN A 324 3.01 -19.74 41.24
N ILE A 325 2.88 -19.38 39.96
CA ILE A 325 3.79 -18.45 39.28
C ILE A 325 3.04 -17.15 38.98
N SER A 326 3.64 -16.01 39.33
CA SER A 326 3.02 -14.68 39.15
C SER A 326 3.05 -14.16 37.71
N SER A 327 3.96 -14.64 36.87
CA SER A 327 4.08 -14.24 35.45
C SER A 327 4.62 -15.38 34.58
N LEU A 328 4.05 -15.54 33.38
CA LEU A 328 4.45 -16.57 32.42
C LEU A 328 5.45 -16.01 31.41
N THR A 329 6.33 -16.88 30.90
CA THR A 329 7.20 -16.57 29.76
C THR A 329 6.45 -16.68 28.43
N GLU A 330 7.00 -16.11 27.35
CA GLU A 330 6.44 -16.22 25.99
C GLU A 330 6.23 -17.69 25.58
N GLU A 331 7.23 -18.54 25.80
CA GLU A 331 7.14 -19.97 25.46
C GLU A 331 6.06 -20.70 26.27
N GLN A 332 5.90 -20.38 27.56
CA GLN A 332 4.85 -20.97 28.40
C GLN A 332 3.46 -20.59 27.91
N VAL A 333 3.25 -19.34 27.50
CA VAL A 333 1.97 -18.91 26.93
C VAL A 333 1.72 -19.61 25.59
N LEU A 334 2.73 -19.72 24.74
CA LEU A 334 2.64 -20.45 23.45
C LEU A 334 2.33 -21.94 23.65
N GLU A 335 2.88 -22.57 24.68
CA GLU A 335 2.52 -23.95 25.06
C GLU A 335 1.05 -24.07 25.47
N ILE A 336 0.54 -23.15 26.29
CA ILE A 336 -0.88 -23.11 26.66
C ILE A 336 -1.76 -22.93 25.41
N VAL A 337 -1.37 -22.04 24.50
CA VAL A 337 -2.10 -21.78 23.25
C VAL A 337 -2.21 -23.06 22.42
N ARG A 338 -1.07 -23.71 22.14
CA ARG A 338 -0.99 -24.96 21.35
C ARG A 338 -1.87 -26.07 21.91
N ASN A 339 -1.95 -26.17 23.23
CA ASN A 339 -2.68 -27.25 23.91
C ASN A 339 -4.19 -26.98 24.11
N ASN A 340 -4.73 -25.81 23.73
CA ASN A 340 -6.11 -25.43 24.03
C ASN A 340 -6.90 -24.87 22.83
N TYR A 341 -6.47 -25.12 21.59
CA TYR A 341 -7.24 -24.74 20.39
C TYR A 341 -8.55 -25.52 20.24
N ASP A 342 -8.55 -26.79 20.62
CA ASP A 342 -9.68 -27.72 20.52
C ASP A 342 -10.92 -27.26 21.31
N THR A 343 -10.71 -26.54 22.41
CA THR A 343 -11.77 -26.02 23.27
C THR A 343 -12.22 -24.60 22.92
N LEU A 344 -11.53 -23.93 21.98
CA LEU A 344 -11.88 -22.59 21.53
C LEU A 344 -12.98 -22.65 20.46
N THR A 345 -14.09 -21.95 20.71
CA THR A 345 -15.18 -21.80 19.72
C THR A 345 -15.24 -20.37 19.21
N LEU A 346 -15.16 -20.20 17.89
CA LEU A 346 -15.22 -18.90 17.22
C LEU A 346 -16.46 -18.80 16.32
N LYS A 347 -16.96 -17.57 16.13
CA LYS A 347 -18.05 -17.30 15.21
C LYS A 347 -17.50 -17.15 13.80
N LEU A 348 -18.09 -17.83 12.83
CA LEU A 348 -17.78 -17.58 11.41
C LEU A 348 -18.24 -16.16 11.05
N GLN A 349 -17.30 -15.38 10.51
CA GLN A 349 -17.56 -14.03 10.01
C GLN A 349 -17.53 -14.06 8.49
N ASP A 350 -18.59 -13.53 7.88
CA ASP A 350 -18.75 -13.49 6.44
C ASP A 350 -18.03 -12.27 5.83
N ASN A 351 -17.70 -12.37 4.54
CA ASN A 351 -17.18 -11.29 3.70
C ASN A 351 -15.85 -10.66 4.15
N LEU A 352 -15.08 -11.36 4.99
CA LEU A 352 -13.74 -10.91 5.40
C LEU A 352 -12.75 -10.84 4.23
N ASP A 353 -12.97 -11.62 3.18
CA ASP A 353 -12.15 -11.68 1.97
C ASP A 353 -12.72 -10.86 0.80
N GLN A 354 -13.73 -10.03 1.08
CA GLN A 354 -14.34 -9.15 0.09
C GLN A 354 -13.95 -7.70 0.36
N PHE A 355 -13.62 -6.99 -0.70
CA PHE A 355 -13.35 -5.56 -0.68
C PHE A 355 -14.10 -4.89 -1.83
N ASP A 356 -14.45 -3.62 -1.64
CA ASP A 356 -15.02 -2.81 -2.71
C ASP A 356 -13.96 -2.56 -3.77
N ARG A 357 -14.31 -2.82 -5.03
CA ARG A 357 -13.45 -2.47 -6.17
C ARG A 357 -13.20 -0.97 -6.20
N TYR A 358 -12.00 -0.61 -6.64
CA TYR A 358 -11.67 0.80 -6.86
C TYR A 358 -12.58 1.37 -7.95
N ASP A 359 -13.16 2.53 -7.67
CA ASP A 359 -14.11 3.20 -8.54
C ASP A 359 -13.77 4.71 -8.59
N PRO A 360 -13.27 5.22 -9.74
CA PRO A 360 -12.91 6.62 -9.90
C PRO A 360 -14.13 7.56 -9.99
N GLU A 361 -15.33 7.02 -10.24
CA GLU A 361 -16.56 7.82 -10.36
C GLU A 361 -17.12 8.24 -9.01
N LYS A 362 -16.62 7.66 -7.91
CA LYS A 362 -16.98 8.08 -6.55
C LYS A 362 -16.71 9.59 -6.39
N GLN A 363 -17.68 10.29 -5.83
CA GLN A 363 -17.68 11.75 -5.77
C GLN A 363 -16.40 12.36 -5.19
N TYR A 364 -15.79 11.72 -4.18
CA TYR A 364 -14.55 12.19 -3.56
C TYR A 364 -13.30 11.92 -4.40
N GLU A 365 -13.27 10.85 -5.20
CA GLU A 365 -12.18 10.57 -6.16
C GLU A 365 -12.27 11.56 -7.34
N SER A 366 -13.45 11.75 -7.90
CA SER A 366 -13.69 12.71 -8.99
C SER A 366 -13.24 14.14 -8.63
N LYS A 367 -13.54 14.60 -7.40
CA LYS A 367 -13.07 15.90 -6.89
C LYS A 367 -11.54 15.96 -6.81
N PHE A 368 -10.91 14.92 -6.24
CA PHE A 368 -9.45 14.83 -6.14
C PHE A 368 -8.77 14.92 -7.51
N PHE A 369 -9.20 14.12 -8.49
CA PHE A 369 -8.61 14.16 -9.84
C PHE A 369 -8.83 15.49 -10.55
N THR A 370 -9.99 16.12 -10.35
CA THR A 370 -10.26 17.44 -10.91
C THR A 370 -9.30 18.50 -10.35
N GLU A 371 -9.03 18.48 -9.05
CA GLU A 371 -8.08 19.38 -8.39
C GLU A 371 -6.64 19.09 -8.82
N LEU A 372 -6.26 17.82 -8.89
CA LEU A 372 -4.94 17.40 -9.34
C LEU A 372 -4.68 17.80 -10.80
N LEU A 373 -5.65 17.63 -11.70
CA LEU A 373 -5.52 18.03 -13.09
C LEU A 373 -5.35 19.54 -13.23
N ARG A 374 -6.12 20.34 -12.48
CA ARG A 374 -5.94 21.80 -12.43
C ARG A 374 -4.55 22.17 -11.93
N PHE A 375 -4.03 21.47 -10.92
CA PHE A 375 -2.67 21.67 -10.44
C PHE A 375 -1.63 21.39 -11.53
N VAL A 376 -1.72 20.23 -12.20
CA VAL A 376 -0.81 19.84 -13.28
C VAL A 376 -0.85 20.84 -14.44
N ILE A 377 -2.04 21.26 -14.87
CA ILE A 377 -2.20 22.27 -15.93
C ILE A 377 -1.56 23.60 -15.52
N ASN A 378 -1.77 24.03 -14.28
CA ASN A 378 -1.18 25.27 -13.79
C ASN A 378 0.34 25.19 -13.64
N ASP A 379 0.87 24.04 -13.21
CA ASP A 379 2.32 23.81 -13.11
C ASP A 379 2.97 23.76 -14.51
N TYR A 380 2.32 23.11 -15.48
CA TYR A 380 2.75 23.12 -16.87
C TYR A 380 2.74 24.53 -17.46
N ARG A 381 1.69 25.32 -17.22
CA ARG A 381 1.62 26.73 -17.67
C ARG A 381 2.67 27.63 -17.02
N LYS A 382 3.13 27.31 -15.81
CA LYS A 382 4.18 28.08 -15.11
C LYS A 382 5.59 27.66 -15.51
N SER A 383 5.79 26.39 -15.82
CA SER A 383 7.07 25.85 -16.32
C SER A 383 7.26 26.13 -17.81
N SER A 384 6.16 26.24 -18.55
CA SER A 384 6.13 26.69 -19.93
C SER A 384 5.92 28.21 -19.95
N ASP A 385 7.01 28.98 -19.88
CA ASP A 385 7.07 30.33 -20.50
C ASP A 385 7.01 30.19 -22.04
N ILE A 386 6.04 29.42 -22.54
CA ILE A 386 5.68 29.34 -23.94
C ILE A 386 4.34 30.03 -24.01
N THR A 387 4.38 31.32 -24.31
CA THR A 387 3.25 32.02 -24.90
C THR A 387 2.98 31.30 -26.21
N LEU A 388 2.14 30.25 -26.21
CA LEU A 388 1.64 29.66 -27.44
C LEU A 388 1.08 30.83 -28.25
N SER A 389 1.66 31.05 -29.43
CA SER A 389 1.19 32.08 -30.34
C SER A 389 -0.30 31.86 -30.58
N ALA A 390 -1.09 32.93 -30.73
CA ALA A 390 -2.51 32.82 -31.04
C ALA A 390 -2.77 31.92 -32.27
N GLU A 391 -1.79 31.80 -33.17
CA GLU A 391 -1.83 30.92 -34.34
C GLU A 391 -1.68 29.44 -33.97
N GLU A 392 -0.82 29.09 -33.02
CA GLU A 392 -0.63 27.70 -32.57
C GLU A 392 -1.83 27.20 -31.75
N GLN A 393 -2.44 28.10 -30.95
CA GLN A 393 -3.71 27.81 -30.26
C GLN A 393 -4.87 27.59 -31.25
N HIS A 394 -4.89 28.35 -32.35
CA HIS A 394 -5.90 28.18 -33.38
C HIS A 394 -5.74 26.85 -34.13
N HIS A 395 -4.51 26.45 -34.43
CA HIS A 395 -4.20 25.20 -35.10
C HIS A 395 -4.57 23.98 -34.23
N LEU A 396 -4.24 24.01 -32.94
CA LEU A 396 -4.61 22.96 -31.98
C LEU A 396 -6.13 22.83 -31.79
N MET A 397 -6.87 23.94 -31.78
CA MET A 397 -8.34 23.90 -31.76
C MET A 397 -8.91 23.31 -33.05
N GLN A 398 -8.33 23.62 -34.22
CA GLN A 398 -8.74 23.05 -35.49
C GLN A 398 -8.50 21.53 -35.51
N ASP A 399 -7.36 21.06 -35.02
CA ASP A 399 -7.04 19.64 -34.98
C ASP A 399 -7.95 18.86 -34.01
N LEU A 400 -8.29 19.46 -32.84
CA LEU A 400 -9.25 18.88 -31.90
C LEU A 400 -10.69 18.88 -32.44
N GLN A 401 -11.08 19.88 -33.22
CA GLN A 401 -12.39 19.92 -33.91
C GLN A 401 -12.47 18.91 -35.07
N MET A 402 -11.37 18.69 -35.78
CA MET A 402 -11.25 17.65 -36.80
C MET A 402 -11.34 16.24 -36.18
N HIS A 403 -10.73 16.02 -35.02
CA HIS A 403 -10.84 14.75 -34.30
C HIS A 403 -12.22 14.51 -33.68
N SER A 404 -12.93 15.55 -33.22
CA SER A 404 -14.29 15.39 -32.68
C SER A 404 -15.34 15.17 -33.78
N SER A 405 -15.14 15.73 -34.97
CA SER A 405 -15.98 15.45 -36.14
C SER A 405 -15.77 14.03 -36.67
N LEU A 406 -14.54 13.51 -36.69
CA LEU A 406 -14.25 12.11 -37.00
C LEU A 406 -14.89 11.10 -36.02
N CYS A 407 -15.06 11.47 -34.74
CA CYS A 407 -15.78 10.62 -33.77
C CYS A 407 -17.32 10.71 -33.89
N ASN A 408 -17.86 11.84 -34.35
CA ASN A 408 -19.30 12.00 -34.56
C ASN A 408 -19.80 11.34 -35.85
N ASP A 409 -18.95 11.20 -36.87
CA ASP A 409 -19.30 10.52 -38.13
C ASP A 409 -19.30 8.99 -38.01
N ILE A 410 -18.86 8.41 -36.89
CA ILE A 410 -18.88 6.95 -36.65
C ILE A 410 -20.21 6.48 -36.01
N HIS A 411 -21.12 7.39 -35.64
CA HIS A 411 -22.40 7.03 -35.00
C HIS A 411 -23.64 7.11 -35.89
N VAL A 412 -23.48 7.25 -37.20
CA VAL A 412 -24.60 7.19 -38.16
C VAL A 412 -24.24 6.32 -39.37
N ASP A 413 -24.01 5.02 -39.17
CA ASP A 413 -24.60 4.05 -40.09
C ASP A 413 -24.71 2.65 -39.48
N ASN A 414 -25.88 2.05 -39.67
CA ASN A 414 -26.25 0.76 -39.11
C ASN A 414 -25.60 -0.39 -39.88
N GLY A 415 -25.04 -1.35 -39.12
CA GLY A 415 -25.14 -2.77 -39.44
C GLY A 415 -24.14 -3.34 -40.45
N GLN A 416 -22.90 -3.59 -40.02
CA GLN A 416 -22.10 -4.76 -40.39
C GLN A 416 -20.81 -4.78 -39.55
N GLN A 417 -20.45 -5.94 -39.00
CA GLN A 417 -19.14 -6.15 -38.35
C GLN A 417 -18.01 -5.88 -39.35
N PRO A 418 -16.87 -5.34 -38.90
CA PRO A 418 -15.60 -5.87 -39.38
C PRO A 418 -14.54 -6.05 -38.30
N HIS A 419 -13.81 -7.16 -38.42
CA HIS A 419 -12.44 -7.30 -37.96
C HIS A 419 -11.59 -6.11 -38.45
N GLY A 420 -10.84 -5.48 -37.55
CA GLY A 420 -9.94 -4.38 -37.89
C GLY A 420 -8.81 -4.23 -36.88
N VAL A 421 -7.61 -4.56 -37.34
CA VAL A 421 -6.31 -4.45 -36.66
C VAL A 421 -6.11 -3.04 -36.09
N LEU A 422 -5.98 -2.92 -34.77
CA LEU A 422 -5.50 -1.70 -34.13
C LEU A 422 -4.01 -1.54 -34.46
N ASN A 423 -3.73 -0.49 -35.23
CA ASN A 423 -2.40 -0.14 -35.71
C ASN A 423 -1.52 0.28 -34.51
N GLU A 424 -0.57 -0.58 -34.12
CA GLU A 424 0.36 -0.42 -32.99
C GLU A 424 1.22 0.87 -33.04
N GLY A 425 1.23 1.59 -34.16
CA GLY A 425 2.02 2.81 -34.36
C GLY A 425 1.45 4.10 -33.74
N SER A 426 0.17 4.12 -33.31
CA SER A 426 -0.45 5.36 -32.78
C SER A 426 -0.18 5.56 -31.28
N LEU A 427 -0.08 4.49 -30.50
CA LEU A 427 0.25 4.60 -29.07
C LEU A 427 1.74 4.90 -28.83
N THR A 428 2.60 4.47 -29.75
CA THR A 428 4.07 4.66 -29.66
C THR A 428 4.50 6.09 -29.89
N ARG A 429 3.73 6.90 -30.64
CA ARG A 429 4.06 8.33 -30.84
C ARG A 429 3.70 9.22 -29.66
N SER A 430 2.62 8.90 -28.93
CA SER A 430 2.22 9.67 -27.75
C SER A 430 3.12 9.41 -26.53
N LEU A 431 3.81 8.26 -26.48
CA LEU A 431 4.79 7.93 -25.46
C LEU A 431 6.20 8.49 -25.73
N HIS A 432 6.45 9.06 -26.91
CA HIS A 432 7.77 9.60 -27.26
C HIS A 432 7.94 11.10 -26.91
N LEU A 433 6.87 11.73 -26.40
CA LEU A 433 6.80 13.15 -26.01
C LEU A 433 6.56 13.37 -24.50
N LEU A 434 6.57 12.30 -23.71
CA LEU A 434 6.71 12.28 -22.24
C LEU A 434 8.06 11.64 -21.89
#